data_AF-A0A219AKN6-F1
#
_entry.id   AF-A0A219AKN6-F1
#
_cell.length_a   1.000
_cell.length_b   1.000
_cell.length_c   1.000
_cell.angle_alpha   90.00
_cell.angle_beta   90.00
_cell.angle_gamma   90.00
#
_symmetry.space_group_name_H-M   'P 1'
#
loop_
_entity.id
_entity.type
_entity.pdbx_description
1 polymer ?
#
loop_
_entity_poly.entity_id
_entity_poly.type
_entity_poly.pdbx_seq_one_letter_code
_entity_poly.pdbx_strand_id
1 'polypeptide(L)'
;MKIDKKHNISDDVNLYHDKNGIDLNNPNFFLTFSDFNISDGIDIVENILVLSNNAISLKNTDKVFETVEKYLANNNLTGSYIFHNVENTRYFVNTYDDISVITLLSNDVEIKDFYNSLKVAKSKKDFEDAKIDFNQIIIIDKVLSPKLLIKLHIEAVKERVKFFDSLNLPVHIDNIVGNDDFMVIASNMPKNNLSEEEKEFGIDITSLPYEDDKINIQDLIIRIQDAVSISLEESFKKSGLSFGILDFLESEGIKINDLVDAGMALVEGVPVTNELKEKLKLQIYKSLEDINVIALLLAAIRVEYDFSNNLIREVNVEDDPAYLYTDEVLGLAIANQIAGTKARFNFKRYDDAKPGILSSLGPMVDDIFGGLIAGCMSKIFEEN
;
A
#
# COMPACT_ATOMS: atom_id res chain seq x y z
N MET A 1 -1.22 29.32 -18.74
CA MET A 1 -0.51 28.17 -18.14
C MET A 1 1.00 28.30 -18.37
N LYS A 2 1.83 28.33 -17.32
CA LYS A 2 3.23 27.89 -17.50
C LYS A 2 3.17 26.37 -17.36
N ILE A 3 2.90 25.71 -18.48
CA ILE A 3 2.83 24.25 -18.53
C ILE A 3 4.20 23.72 -18.11
N ASP A 4 4.25 23.02 -17.00
CA ASP A 4 5.48 22.35 -16.60
C ASP A 4 5.63 21.07 -17.44
N LYS A 5 4.52 20.34 -17.66
CA LYS A 5 4.46 19.16 -18.56
C LYS A 5 3.10 19.02 -19.26
N LYS A 6 3.14 18.56 -20.52
CA LYS A 6 1.98 18.10 -21.30
C LYS A 6 2.25 16.67 -21.76
N HIS A 7 1.28 15.78 -21.53
CA HIS A 7 1.31 14.40 -22.04
C HIS A 7 0.07 14.16 -22.90
N ASN A 8 0.26 13.62 -24.10
CA ASN A 8 -0.85 13.16 -24.92
C ASN A 8 -1.24 11.76 -24.42
N ILE A 9 -2.49 11.58 -24.00
CA ILE A 9 -3.02 10.33 -23.47
C ILE A 9 -3.68 9.53 -24.60
N SER A 10 -4.49 10.21 -25.41
CA SER A 10 -5.01 9.71 -26.69
C SER A 10 -5.03 10.87 -27.70
N ASP A 11 -5.63 10.66 -28.87
CA ASP A 11 -5.70 11.69 -29.93
C ASP A 11 -6.37 12.98 -29.46
N ASP A 12 -7.43 12.86 -28.65
CA ASP A 12 -8.21 13.99 -28.14
C ASP A 12 -7.91 14.34 -26.67
N VAL A 13 -7.34 13.40 -25.90
CA VAL A 13 -7.13 13.57 -24.46
C VAL A 13 -5.72 14.05 -24.14
N ASN A 14 -5.64 15.17 -23.43
CA ASN A 14 -4.39 15.77 -22.99
C ASN A 14 -4.33 15.82 -21.46
N LEU A 15 -3.21 15.37 -20.89
CA LEU A 15 -2.89 15.58 -19.48
C LEU A 15 -1.96 16.78 -19.34
N TYR A 16 -2.40 17.74 -18.56
CA TYR A 16 -1.70 18.95 -18.17
C TYR A 16 -1.26 18.85 -16.71
N HIS A 17 -0.03 19.27 -16.42
CA HIS A 17 0.48 19.32 -15.05
C HIS A 17 1.19 20.64 -14.75
N ASP A 18 0.90 21.19 -13.58
CA ASP A 18 1.59 22.33 -12.98
C ASP A 18 1.80 22.12 -11.47
N LYS A 19 2.34 23.13 -10.79
CA LYS A 19 2.55 23.11 -9.33
C LYS A 19 1.28 22.94 -8.48
N ASN A 20 0.10 23.20 -9.06
CA ASN A 20 -1.17 23.20 -8.35
C ASN A 20 -1.90 21.86 -8.54
N GLY A 21 -1.60 21.08 -9.56
CA GLY A 21 -2.33 19.84 -9.84
C GLY A 21 -2.11 19.25 -11.22
N ILE A 22 -2.96 18.28 -11.53
CA ILE A 22 -3.16 17.75 -12.88
C ILE A 22 -4.57 18.08 -13.39
N ASP A 23 -4.67 18.17 -14.71
CA ASP A 23 -5.92 18.33 -15.44
C ASP A 23 -5.88 17.40 -16.67
N LEU A 24 -6.83 16.47 -16.76
CA LEU A 24 -7.11 15.75 -18.00
C LEU A 24 -8.23 16.45 -18.73
N ASN A 25 -7.93 16.94 -19.93
CA ASN A 25 -8.87 17.63 -20.78
C ASN A 25 -9.22 16.78 -22.00
N ASN A 26 -10.52 16.66 -22.28
CA ASN A 26 -11.08 16.16 -23.52
C ASN A 26 -12.08 17.19 -24.07
N PRO A 27 -11.75 17.88 -25.17
CA PRO A 27 -12.64 18.88 -25.78
C PRO A 27 -13.93 18.25 -26.34
N ASN A 28 -13.94 16.92 -26.54
CA ASN A 28 -15.09 16.15 -27.01
C ASN A 28 -15.92 15.55 -25.87
N PHE A 29 -15.66 15.97 -24.62
CA PHE A 29 -16.28 15.47 -23.39
C PHE A 29 -15.93 14.01 -23.04
N PHE A 30 -15.72 13.79 -21.75
CA PHE A 30 -15.74 12.48 -21.13
C PHE A 30 -17.15 12.13 -20.67
N LEU A 31 -17.48 10.84 -20.74
CA LEU A 31 -18.46 10.23 -19.85
C LEU A 31 -17.68 9.59 -18.70
N THR A 32 -17.95 10.00 -17.48
CA THR A 32 -17.19 9.55 -16.30
C THR A 32 -18.06 8.78 -15.33
N PHE A 33 -17.44 7.89 -14.57
CA PHE A 33 -17.97 7.39 -13.31
C PHE A 33 -16.90 7.54 -12.23
N SER A 34 -17.22 8.24 -11.12
CA SER A 34 -16.24 8.59 -10.10
C SER A 34 -16.84 8.72 -8.70
N ASP A 35 -15.96 8.62 -7.71
CA ASP A 35 -16.16 8.88 -6.28
C ASP A 35 -15.52 10.22 -5.84
N PHE A 36 -15.39 11.16 -6.79
CA PHE A 36 -14.80 12.47 -6.53
C PHE A 36 -15.63 13.33 -5.56
N ASN A 37 -14.96 14.28 -4.89
CA ASN A 37 -15.60 15.18 -3.94
C ASN A 37 -16.65 16.08 -4.60
N ILE A 38 -16.42 16.45 -5.86
CA ILE A 38 -17.37 17.16 -6.71
C ILE A 38 -17.62 16.28 -7.93
N SER A 39 -18.69 15.49 -7.85
CA SER A 39 -19.18 14.52 -8.83
C SER A 39 -20.62 14.12 -8.47
N ASP A 40 -21.48 13.92 -9.46
CA ASP A 40 -22.82 13.33 -9.27
C ASP A 40 -22.80 11.78 -9.43
N GLY A 41 -21.61 11.19 -9.44
CA GLY A 41 -21.35 9.78 -9.67
C GLY A 41 -21.14 9.47 -11.14
N ILE A 42 -22.04 9.94 -12.02
CA ILE A 42 -21.89 9.88 -13.49
C ILE A 42 -21.98 11.30 -14.06
N ASP A 43 -20.90 11.76 -14.67
CA ASP A 43 -20.79 13.13 -15.16
C ASP A 43 -20.32 13.21 -16.61
N ILE A 44 -20.79 14.24 -17.32
CA ILE A 44 -20.31 14.62 -18.65
C ILE A 44 -19.42 15.85 -18.50
N VAL A 45 -18.11 15.65 -18.66
CA VAL A 45 -17.14 16.68 -18.32
C VAL A 45 -16.07 16.85 -19.38
N GLU A 46 -15.61 18.08 -19.59
CA GLU A 46 -14.44 18.34 -20.42
C GLU A 46 -13.14 18.14 -19.64
N ASN A 47 -13.18 18.33 -18.31
CA ASN A 47 -12.00 18.36 -17.46
C ASN A 47 -12.12 17.41 -16.26
N ILE A 48 -11.09 16.63 -15.99
CA ILE A 48 -10.94 15.84 -14.76
C ILE A 48 -9.79 16.45 -13.95
N LEU A 49 -10.14 17.13 -12.87
CA LEU A 49 -9.21 17.94 -12.09
C LEU A 49 -8.80 17.23 -10.80
N VAL A 50 -7.49 17.10 -10.58
CA VAL A 50 -6.95 16.68 -9.29
C VAL A 50 -5.93 17.71 -8.82
N LEU A 51 -6.31 18.50 -7.82
CA LEU A 51 -5.54 19.66 -7.40
C LEU A 51 -5.00 19.48 -5.97
N SER A 52 -3.84 20.05 -5.70
CA SER A 52 -3.22 20.01 -4.38
C SER A 52 -4.03 20.80 -3.34
N ASN A 53 -3.99 20.36 -2.09
CA ASN A 53 -4.59 21.08 -0.95
C ASN A 53 -4.03 22.50 -0.79
N ASN A 54 -2.81 22.77 -1.28
CA ASN A 54 -2.22 24.11 -1.27
C ASN A 54 -2.85 25.06 -2.30
N ALA A 55 -3.43 24.51 -3.36
CA ALA A 55 -4.09 25.28 -4.40
C ALA A 55 -5.53 25.69 -4.00
N ILE A 56 -6.14 25.00 -3.02
CA ILE A 56 -7.58 25.08 -2.76
C ILE A 56 -7.90 25.33 -1.29
N SER A 57 -8.86 26.23 -1.05
CA SER A 57 -9.38 26.48 0.30
C SER A 57 -10.48 25.46 0.65
N LEU A 58 -10.16 24.49 1.50
CA LEU A 58 -11.09 23.44 1.98
C LEU A 58 -12.03 23.89 3.13
N LYS A 59 -12.21 25.20 3.37
CA LYS A 59 -12.97 25.70 4.53
C LYS A 59 -14.47 25.40 4.49
N ASN A 60 -15.09 25.45 3.30
CA ASN A 60 -16.48 25.07 3.04
C ASN A 60 -16.69 24.89 1.52
N THR A 61 -17.80 24.26 1.13
CA THR A 61 -18.09 23.89 -0.26
C THR A 61 -18.12 25.09 -1.21
N ASP A 62 -18.76 26.20 -0.83
CA ASP A 62 -18.82 27.41 -1.66
C ASP A 62 -17.42 27.96 -2.00
N LYS A 63 -16.51 27.92 -1.03
CA LYS A 63 -15.11 28.36 -1.24
C LYS A 63 -14.32 27.37 -2.07
N VAL A 64 -14.65 26.08 -2.04
CA VAL A 64 -14.01 25.09 -2.92
C VAL A 64 -14.36 25.42 -4.36
N PHE A 65 -15.66 25.55 -4.69
CA PHE A 65 -16.11 25.96 -6.03
C PHE A 65 -15.47 27.27 -6.48
N GLU A 66 -15.53 28.33 -5.65
CA GLU A 66 -14.91 29.62 -6.00
C GLU A 66 -13.41 29.49 -6.30
N THR A 67 -12.69 28.61 -5.59
CA THR A 67 -11.25 28.43 -5.80
C THR A 67 -10.96 27.61 -7.04
N VAL A 68 -11.77 26.59 -7.34
CA VAL A 68 -11.65 25.80 -8.58
C VAL A 68 -11.99 26.67 -9.80
N GLU A 69 -13.06 27.45 -9.76
CA GLU A 69 -13.41 28.41 -10.82
C GLU A 69 -12.30 29.44 -11.07
N LYS A 70 -11.69 29.96 -9.98
CA LYS A 70 -10.50 30.82 -10.10
C LYS A 70 -9.32 30.09 -10.72
N TYR A 71 -9.10 28.82 -10.38
CA TYR A 71 -8.04 28.01 -10.96
C TYR A 71 -8.25 27.82 -12.47
N LEU A 72 -9.47 27.49 -12.89
CA LEU A 72 -9.86 27.35 -14.30
C LEU A 72 -9.64 28.67 -15.06
N ALA A 73 -10.19 29.77 -14.54
CA ALA A 73 -10.08 31.10 -15.14
C ALA A 73 -8.61 31.56 -15.27
N ASN A 74 -7.79 31.35 -14.24
CA ASN A 74 -6.37 31.72 -14.27
C ASN A 74 -5.55 30.89 -15.27
N ASN A 75 -6.02 29.69 -15.62
CA ASN A 75 -5.36 28.80 -16.56
C ASN A 75 -5.94 28.83 -17.98
N ASN A 76 -6.95 29.68 -18.23
CA ASN A 76 -7.74 29.71 -19.46
C ASN A 76 -8.36 28.33 -19.79
N LEU A 77 -8.71 27.58 -18.74
CA LEU A 77 -9.49 26.36 -18.87
C LEU A 77 -10.97 26.75 -18.82
N THR A 78 -11.76 26.15 -19.69
CA THR A 78 -13.20 26.35 -19.77
C THR A 78 -13.87 24.99 -19.87
N GLY A 79 -15.15 24.93 -19.50
CA GLY A 79 -15.93 23.71 -19.64
C GLY A 79 -16.32 23.08 -18.31
N SER A 80 -17.14 22.04 -18.39
CA SER A 80 -17.56 21.28 -17.21
C SER A 80 -16.39 20.46 -16.63
N TYR A 81 -16.46 20.17 -15.33
CA TYR A 81 -15.40 19.46 -14.62
C TYR A 81 -15.93 18.59 -13.49
N ILE A 82 -15.20 17.51 -13.21
CA ILE A 82 -15.21 16.85 -11.90
C ILE A 82 -13.91 17.20 -11.17
N PHE A 83 -13.96 17.17 -9.84
CA PHE A 83 -12.83 17.62 -9.03
C PHE A 83 -12.58 16.78 -7.76
N HIS A 84 -11.31 16.53 -7.48
CA HIS A 84 -10.82 15.98 -6.20
C HIS A 84 -9.56 16.71 -5.72
N ASN A 85 -9.35 16.78 -4.40
CA ASN A 85 -8.16 17.38 -3.79
C ASN A 85 -7.21 16.35 -3.18
N VAL A 86 -5.90 16.54 -3.34
CA VAL A 86 -4.87 15.64 -2.81
C VAL A 86 -3.77 16.41 -2.07
N GLU A 87 -3.04 15.75 -1.17
CA GLU A 87 -1.90 16.39 -0.50
C GLU A 87 -0.71 16.60 -1.46
N ASN A 88 -0.48 15.65 -2.36
CA ASN A 88 0.61 15.66 -3.35
C ASN A 88 0.08 15.24 -4.73
N THR A 89 0.68 15.79 -5.77
CA THR A 89 0.29 15.60 -7.18
C THR A 89 1.27 14.71 -7.95
N ARG A 90 2.16 13.99 -7.25
CA ARG A 90 3.07 13.03 -7.89
C ARG A 90 2.26 11.92 -8.57
N TYR A 91 2.39 11.82 -9.89
CA TYR A 91 1.65 10.84 -10.69
C TYR A 91 2.56 10.01 -11.60
N PHE A 92 2.02 8.87 -12.03
CA PHE A 92 2.57 7.99 -13.07
C PHE A 92 1.51 7.75 -14.13
N VAL A 93 1.93 7.58 -15.37
CA VAL A 93 1.03 7.27 -16.50
C VAL A 93 1.49 5.96 -17.12
N ASN A 94 0.54 5.05 -17.30
CA ASN A 94 0.71 3.79 -18.01
C ASN A 94 -0.32 3.72 -19.12
N THR A 95 0.11 3.45 -20.36
CA THR A 95 -0.78 3.35 -21.53
C THR A 95 -0.68 1.97 -22.15
N TYR A 96 -1.83 1.36 -22.44
CA TYR A 96 -2.03 0.02 -22.96
C TYR A 96 -3.05 0.08 -24.10
N ASP A 97 -2.57 0.30 -25.31
CA ASP A 97 -3.38 0.55 -26.51
C ASP A 97 -4.41 1.67 -26.30
N ASP A 98 -5.68 1.32 -26.07
CA ASP A 98 -6.83 2.21 -25.86
C ASP A 98 -7.15 2.45 -24.37
N ILE A 99 -6.33 1.97 -23.44
CA ILE A 99 -6.51 2.20 -22.00
C ILE A 99 -5.31 2.97 -21.47
N SER A 100 -5.55 4.02 -20.70
CA SER A 100 -4.50 4.71 -19.96
C SER A 100 -4.86 4.82 -18.49
N VAL A 101 -3.93 4.47 -17.61
CA VAL A 101 -4.08 4.55 -16.16
C VAL A 101 -3.12 5.61 -15.63
N ILE A 102 -3.69 6.62 -14.99
CA ILE A 102 -2.95 7.66 -14.28
C ILE A 102 -3.06 7.34 -12.80
N THR A 103 -1.94 6.98 -12.17
CA THR A 103 -1.88 6.68 -10.74
C THR A 103 -1.24 7.84 -9.99
N LEU A 104 -1.97 8.45 -9.05
CA LEU A 104 -1.49 9.53 -8.18
C LEU A 104 -1.19 8.99 -6.79
N LEU A 105 0.08 9.14 -6.37
CA LEU A 105 0.56 8.66 -5.08
C LEU A 105 0.43 9.78 -4.03
N SER A 106 -0.37 9.54 -3.00
CA SER A 106 -0.38 10.33 -1.77
C SER A 106 0.10 9.45 -0.62
N ASN A 107 1.27 9.75 -0.07
CA ASN A 107 1.91 8.93 0.94
C ASN A 107 2.68 9.82 1.93
N ASP A 108 2.55 9.54 3.22
CA ASP A 108 3.28 10.19 4.32
C ASP A 108 4.28 9.26 5.04
N VAL A 109 4.36 8.00 4.61
CA VAL A 109 5.33 7.01 5.09
C VAL A 109 6.68 7.19 4.38
N GLU A 110 7.73 7.28 5.17
CA GLU A 110 9.12 7.37 4.71
C GLU A 110 9.89 6.13 5.20
N ILE A 111 10.68 5.52 4.32
CA ILE A 111 11.61 4.47 4.70
C ILE A 111 12.90 5.12 5.23
N LYS A 112 13.25 4.86 6.48
CA LYS A 112 14.42 5.45 7.14
C LYS A 112 15.47 4.40 7.48
N ASP A 113 16.73 4.76 7.25
CA ASP A 113 17.87 3.96 7.71
C ASP A 113 17.82 3.90 9.25
N PHE A 114 17.98 2.68 9.78
CA PHE A 114 17.82 2.41 11.21
C PHE A 114 19.11 1.87 11.83
N TYR A 115 19.69 0.81 11.27
CA TYR A 115 20.94 0.21 11.72
C TYR A 115 21.62 -0.53 10.57
N ASN A 116 22.84 -0.11 10.18
CA ASN A 116 23.57 -0.68 9.05
C ASN A 116 22.67 -0.81 7.79
N SER A 117 22.32 -2.04 7.39
CA SER A 117 21.43 -2.31 6.25
C SER A 117 19.94 -2.33 6.60
N LEU A 118 19.57 -2.33 7.88
CA LEU A 118 18.19 -2.32 8.36
C LEU A 118 17.54 -0.96 8.18
N LYS A 119 16.29 -0.99 7.73
CA LYS A 119 15.42 0.16 7.55
C LYS A 119 14.08 -0.10 8.24
N VAL A 120 13.37 0.99 8.53
CA VAL A 120 12.03 0.96 9.11
C VAL A 120 11.13 1.96 8.41
N ALA A 121 9.86 1.62 8.26
CA ALA A 121 8.82 2.54 7.87
C ALA A 121 8.52 3.51 9.03
N LYS A 122 8.37 4.80 8.70
CA LYS A 122 7.95 5.82 9.67
C LYS A 122 7.01 6.83 9.02
N SER A 123 5.92 7.16 9.69
CA SER A 123 5.12 8.35 9.38
C SER A 123 5.45 9.49 10.35
N LYS A 124 5.27 10.74 9.89
CA LYS A 124 5.30 11.93 10.76
C LYS A 124 4.02 12.11 11.56
N LYS A 125 2.94 11.43 11.16
CA LYS A 125 1.61 11.47 11.79
C LYS A 125 1.38 10.26 12.72
N ASP A 126 2.42 9.46 12.96
CA ASP A 126 2.31 8.09 13.49
C ASP A 126 1.42 7.19 12.60
N PHE A 127 1.37 5.89 12.86
CA PHE A 127 0.60 4.96 12.01
C PHE A 127 -0.92 5.03 12.20
N GLU A 128 -1.40 5.70 13.25
CA GLU A 128 -2.84 5.91 13.48
C GLU A 128 -3.46 6.85 12.43
N ASP A 129 -2.71 7.86 11.97
CA ASP A 129 -3.15 8.88 11.01
C ASP A 129 -2.36 8.85 9.68
N ALA A 130 -1.53 7.82 9.49
CA ALA A 130 -0.76 7.63 8.26
C ALA A 130 -1.62 7.13 7.11
N LYS A 131 -1.15 7.34 5.88
CA LYS A 131 -1.82 6.88 4.66
C LYS A 131 -0.87 6.62 3.51
N ILE A 132 -1.21 5.60 2.71
CA ILE A 132 -0.55 5.26 1.47
C ILE A 132 -1.64 5.05 0.41
N ASP A 133 -1.93 6.10 -0.34
CA ASP A 133 -3.03 6.15 -1.29
C ASP A 133 -2.49 6.07 -2.73
N PHE A 134 -3.04 5.13 -3.50
CA PHE A 134 -2.80 4.92 -4.93
C PHE A 134 -4.06 5.24 -5.73
N ASN A 135 -4.39 6.52 -5.77
CA ASN A 135 -5.54 7.04 -6.50
C ASN A 135 -5.39 6.81 -8.01
N GLN A 136 -6.46 6.43 -8.71
CA GLN A 136 -6.38 6.14 -10.15
C GLN A 136 -7.44 6.85 -10.99
N ILE A 137 -7.02 7.31 -12.16
CA ILE A 137 -7.89 7.74 -13.25
C ILE A 137 -7.64 6.81 -14.44
N ILE A 138 -8.67 6.10 -14.85
CA ILE A 138 -8.63 5.14 -15.97
C ILE A 138 -9.35 5.77 -17.15
N ILE A 139 -8.62 6.09 -18.21
CA ILE A 139 -9.15 6.60 -19.47
C ILE A 139 -9.25 5.46 -20.47
N ILE A 140 -10.43 5.28 -21.06
CA ILE A 140 -10.69 4.29 -22.11
C ILE A 140 -11.06 5.02 -23.39
N ASP A 141 -10.22 4.90 -24.41
CA ASP A 141 -10.40 5.51 -25.72
C ASP A 141 -11.43 4.74 -26.56
N LYS A 142 -12.66 4.70 -26.05
CA LYS A 142 -13.87 4.11 -26.63
C LYS A 142 -15.09 4.90 -26.23
N VAL A 143 -16.20 4.66 -26.91
CA VAL A 143 -17.50 5.25 -26.57
C VAL A 143 -18.36 4.22 -25.85
N LEU A 144 -18.38 4.25 -24.51
CA LEU A 144 -18.99 3.21 -23.67
C LEU A 144 -20.27 3.69 -22.99
N SER A 145 -21.24 2.79 -22.83
CA SER A 145 -22.46 3.12 -22.09
C SER A 145 -22.21 3.33 -20.59
N PRO A 146 -23.06 4.10 -19.89
CA PRO A 146 -22.95 4.26 -18.43
C PRO A 146 -22.99 2.92 -17.69
N LYS A 147 -23.80 1.98 -18.18
CA LYS A 147 -23.91 0.63 -17.61
C LYS A 147 -22.59 -0.14 -17.70
N LEU A 148 -21.90 -0.05 -18.84
CA LEU A 148 -20.61 -0.70 -19.02
C LEU A 148 -19.51 -0.01 -18.20
N LEU A 149 -19.49 1.32 -18.14
CA LEU A 149 -18.56 2.07 -17.29
C LEU A 149 -18.65 1.66 -15.81
N ILE A 150 -19.85 1.61 -15.24
CA ILE A 150 -20.06 1.15 -13.85
C ILE A 150 -19.51 -0.27 -13.68
N LYS A 151 -19.78 -1.17 -14.63
CA LYS A 151 -19.28 -2.55 -14.57
C LYS A 151 -17.75 -2.59 -14.57
N LEU A 152 -17.10 -1.82 -15.43
CA LEU A 152 -15.65 -1.76 -15.52
C LEU A 152 -15.02 -1.14 -14.27
N HIS A 153 -15.64 -0.10 -13.69
CA HIS A 153 -15.21 0.46 -12.41
C HIS A 153 -15.25 -0.59 -11.30
N ILE A 154 -16.35 -1.35 -11.18
CA ILE A 154 -16.46 -2.43 -10.18
C ILE A 154 -15.34 -3.46 -10.35
N GLU A 155 -15.03 -3.87 -11.58
CA GLU A 155 -13.96 -4.83 -11.85
C GLU A 155 -12.56 -4.26 -11.58
N ALA A 156 -12.34 -2.97 -11.85
CA ALA A 156 -11.10 -2.27 -11.53
C ALA A 156 -10.89 -2.14 -10.01
N VAL A 157 -11.93 -1.78 -9.24
CA VAL A 157 -11.87 -1.73 -7.77
C VAL A 157 -11.54 -3.10 -7.18
N LYS A 158 -12.21 -4.17 -7.64
CA LYS A 158 -11.89 -5.53 -7.21
C LYS A 158 -10.43 -5.89 -7.47
N GLU A 159 -9.90 -5.51 -8.63
CA GLU A 159 -8.52 -5.81 -8.97
C GLU A 159 -7.51 -5.05 -8.11
N ARG A 160 -7.80 -3.79 -7.79
CA ARG A 160 -6.99 -3.01 -6.83
C ARG A 160 -6.93 -3.68 -5.46
N VAL A 161 -8.08 -4.09 -4.92
CA VAL A 161 -8.14 -4.79 -3.62
C VAL A 161 -7.32 -6.07 -3.65
N LYS A 162 -7.51 -6.92 -4.67
CA LYS A 162 -6.71 -8.15 -4.83
C LYS A 162 -5.21 -7.87 -4.94
N PHE A 163 -4.82 -6.80 -5.63
CA PHE A 163 -3.42 -6.44 -5.76
C PHE A 163 -2.80 -6.16 -4.39
N PHE A 164 -3.42 -5.31 -3.57
CA PHE A 164 -2.89 -4.99 -2.24
C PHE A 164 -2.91 -6.18 -1.28
N ASP A 165 -4.00 -6.95 -1.24
CA ASP A 165 -4.09 -8.19 -0.46
C ASP A 165 -2.94 -9.15 -0.82
N SER A 166 -2.58 -9.23 -2.11
CA SER A 166 -1.51 -10.13 -2.57
C SER A 166 -0.11 -9.74 -2.10
N LEU A 167 0.11 -8.48 -1.70
CA LEU A 167 1.40 -8.00 -1.20
C LEU A 167 1.71 -8.56 0.19
N ASN A 168 0.70 -9.00 0.94
CA ASN A 168 0.83 -9.51 2.30
C ASN A 168 1.65 -8.55 3.18
N LEU A 169 1.32 -7.27 3.17
CA LEU A 169 2.10 -6.23 3.88
C LEU A 169 2.10 -6.47 5.39
N PRO A 170 3.06 -5.88 6.14
CA PRO A 170 2.96 -5.85 7.60
C PRO A 170 1.63 -5.21 8.02
N VAL A 171 0.94 -5.75 9.03
CA VAL A 171 -0.46 -5.40 9.35
C VAL A 171 -0.67 -3.90 9.53
N HIS A 172 0.25 -3.21 10.21
CA HIS A 172 0.14 -1.75 10.42
C HIS A 172 0.30 -0.93 9.13
N ILE A 173 0.96 -1.48 8.11
CA ILE A 173 1.05 -0.90 6.76
C ILE A 173 -0.21 -1.24 5.97
N ASP A 174 -0.65 -2.48 6.01
CA ASP A 174 -1.86 -2.95 5.32
C ASP A 174 -3.08 -2.11 5.72
N ASN A 175 -3.19 -1.80 7.02
CA ASN A 175 -4.24 -0.96 7.59
C ASN A 175 -4.23 0.50 7.13
N ILE A 176 -3.20 0.99 6.44
CA ILE A 176 -3.11 2.39 5.98
C ILE A 176 -3.00 2.52 4.46
N VAL A 177 -2.94 1.40 3.73
CA VAL A 177 -2.87 1.40 2.26
C VAL A 177 -4.28 1.46 1.69
N GLY A 178 -4.55 2.44 0.83
CA GLY A 178 -5.78 2.53 0.06
C GLY A 178 -7.05 2.83 0.86
N ASN A 179 -6.93 3.40 2.06
CA ASN A 179 -8.08 3.75 2.92
C ASN A 179 -8.90 4.94 2.41
N ASP A 180 -8.26 5.89 1.72
CA ASP A 180 -8.86 7.15 1.23
C ASP A 180 -8.56 7.33 -0.28
N ASP A 181 -8.51 6.21 -1.00
CA ASP A 181 -8.28 6.17 -2.44
C ASP A 181 -9.54 6.53 -3.22
N PHE A 182 -9.36 7.30 -4.29
CA PHE A 182 -10.40 7.46 -5.32
C PHE A 182 -10.17 6.54 -6.54
N MET A 183 -11.23 6.32 -7.32
CA MET A 183 -11.12 5.76 -8.66
C MET A 183 -12.08 6.44 -9.64
N VAL A 184 -11.50 7.01 -10.70
CA VAL A 184 -12.26 7.50 -11.86
C VAL A 184 -12.11 6.52 -13.00
N ILE A 185 -13.23 6.21 -13.65
CA ILE A 185 -13.22 5.63 -15.00
C ILE A 185 -13.85 6.63 -15.95
N ALA A 186 -13.22 6.87 -17.09
CA ALA A 186 -13.70 7.82 -18.09
C ALA A 186 -13.59 7.21 -19.48
N SER A 187 -14.60 7.44 -20.31
CA SER A 187 -14.58 7.10 -21.73
C SER A 187 -14.96 8.31 -22.58
N ASN A 188 -14.77 8.21 -23.89
CA ASN A 188 -15.22 9.26 -24.80
C ASN A 188 -16.74 9.36 -24.83
N MET A 189 -17.27 10.58 -24.93
CA MET A 189 -18.69 10.79 -25.20
C MET A 189 -19.02 10.44 -26.66
N PRO A 190 -20.21 9.86 -26.93
CA PRO A 190 -20.68 9.64 -28.30
C PRO A 190 -20.90 10.92 -29.10
N LYS A 191 -21.19 12.02 -28.40
CA LYS A 191 -21.63 13.28 -28.97
C LYS A 191 -20.70 14.41 -28.53
N ASN A 192 -20.00 14.99 -29.50
CA ASN A 192 -18.92 15.95 -29.26
C ASN A 192 -19.39 17.42 -29.35
N ASN A 193 -20.67 17.66 -29.72
CA ASN A 193 -21.26 19.00 -29.86
C ASN A 193 -22.59 19.06 -29.11
N LEU A 194 -22.57 19.50 -27.85
CA LEU A 194 -23.76 19.74 -27.05
C LEU A 194 -24.34 21.13 -27.34
N SER A 195 -25.66 21.20 -27.53
CA SER A 195 -26.38 22.47 -27.64
C SER A 195 -26.42 23.23 -26.30
N GLU A 196 -26.70 24.53 -26.32
CA GLU A 196 -26.81 25.32 -25.07
C GLU A 196 -27.91 24.78 -24.14
N GLU A 197 -29.02 24.29 -24.69
CA GLU A 197 -30.07 23.61 -23.91
C GLU A 197 -29.56 22.31 -23.28
N GLU A 198 -28.79 21.49 -24.01
CA GLU A 198 -28.23 20.24 -23.46
C GLU A 198 -27.16 20.49 -22.40
N LYS A 199 -26.43 21.61 -22.50
CA LYS A 199 -25.49 22.05 -21.45
C LYS A 199 -26.24 22.53 -20.20
N GLU A 200 -27.39 23.18 -20.36
CA GLU A 200 -28.17 23.74 -19.25
C GLU A 200 -29.06 22.70 -18.55
N PHE A 201 -29.70 21.82 -19.32
CA PHE A 201 -30.72 20.88 -18.83
C PHE A 201 -30.25 19.42 -18.82
N GLY A 202 -29.06 19.13 -19.33
CA GLY A 202 -28.51 17.79 -19.45
C GLY A 202 -28.98 17.04 -20.70
N ILE A 203 -28.45 15.83 -20.86
CA ILE A 203 -28.75 14.93 -21.98
C ILE A 203 -29.14 13.56 -21.43
N ASP A 204 -30.07 12.88 -22.10
CA ASP A 204 -30.38 11.49 -21.79
C ASP A 204 -29.26 10.58 -22.30
N ILE A 205 -28.27 10.34 -21.44
CA ILE A 205 -27.14 9.44 -21.72
C ILE A 205 -27.58 7.99 -21.97
N THR A 206 -28.79 7.58 -21.61
CA THR A 206 -29.20 6.19 -21.79
C THR A 206 -29.65 5.87 -23.22
N SER A 207 -29.94 6.90 -24.03
CA SER A 207 -30.44 6.76 -25.40
C SER A 207 -29.41 7.09 -26.49
N LEU A 208 -28.15 7.36 -26.11
CA LEU A 208 -27.06 7.64 -27.05
C LEU A 208 -26.49 6.37 -27.71
N PRO A 209 -25.88 6.47 -28.90
CA PRO A 209 -25.26 5.32 -29.58
C PRO A 209 -23.90 4.99 -28.95
N TYR A 210 -23.77 3.78 -28.40
CA TYR A 210 -22.53 3.28 -27.79
C TYR A 210 -21.87 2.17 -28.62
N GLU A 211 -20.59 1.90 -28.33
CA GLU A 211 -19.81 0.86 -28.99
C GLU A 211 -19.89 -0.51 -28.30
N ASP A 212 -20.63 -0.62 -27.20
CA ASP A 212 -20.77 -1.84 -26.37
C ASP A 212 -20.97 -3.12 -27.20
N ASP A 213 -21.85 -3.10 -28.20
CA ASP A 213 -22.17 -4.26 -29.06
C ASP A 213 -21.03 -4.67 -30.01
N LYS A 214 -20.06 -3.78 -30.24
CA LYS A 214 -18.90 -4.01 -31.13
C LYS A 214 -17.67 -4.48 -30.36
N ILE A 215 -17.73 -4.49 -29.03
CA ILE A 215 -16.60 -4.77 -28.15
C ILE A 215 -16.81 -6.13 -27.48
N ASN A 216 -15.73 -6.92 -27.38
CA ASN A 216 -15.74 -8.07 -26.49
C ASN A 216 -15.61 -7.59 -25.04
N ILE A 217 -16.74 -7.53 -24.33
CA ILE A 217 -16.80 -7.04 -22.95
C ILE A 217 -15.90 -7.84 -22.00
N GLN A 218 -15.78 -9.17 -22.20
CA GLN A 218 -14.96 -10.00 -21.32
C GLN A 218 -13.47 -9.70 -21.51
N ASP A 219 -13.05 -9.51 -22.76
CA ASP A 219 -11.67 -9.11 -23.10
C ASP A 219 -11.35 -7.71 -22.54
N LEU A 220 -12.27 -6.75 -22.69
CA LEU A 220 -12.08 -5.41 -22.11
C LEU A 220 -11.94 -5.44 -20.57
N ILE A 221 -12.71 -6.29 -19.88
CA ILE A 221 -12.58 -6.46 -18.43
C ILE A 221 -11.17 -6.96 -18.07
N ILE A 222 -10.67 -7.99 -18.75
CA ILE A 222 -9.33 -8.55 -18.49
C ILE A 222 -8.27 -7.46 -18.71
N ARG A 223 -8.37 -6.72 -19.82
CA ARG A 223 -7.42 -5.64 -20.14
C ARG A 223 -7.44 -4.51 -19.11
N ILE A 224 -8.60 -4.17 -18.55
CA ILE A 224 -8.72 -3.20 -17.46
C ILE A 224 -8.08 -3.73 -16.18
N GLN A 225 -8.32 -4.99 -15.82
CA GLN A 225 -7.71 -5.62 -14.65
C GLN A 225 -6.19 -5.64 -14.77
N ASP A 226 -5.66 -6.09 -15.92
CA ASP A 226 -4.22 -6.08 -16.19
C ASP A 226 -3.63 -4.66 -16.12
N ALA A 227 -4.29 -3.67 -16.74
CA ALA A 227 -3.84 -2.28 -16.72
C ALA A 227 -3.78 -1.70 -15.30
N VAL A 228 -4.78 -1.98 -14.47
CA VAL A 228 -4.84 -1.56 -13.05
C VAL A 228 -3.70 -2.23 -12.27
N SER A 229 -3.57 -3.54 -12.37
CA SER A 229 -2.58 -4.32 -11.62
C SER A 229 -1.14 -3.92 -11.97
N ILE A 230 -0.83 -3.79 -13.27
CA ILE A 230 0.50 -3.37 -13.73
C ILE A 230 0.79 -1.92 -13.30
N SER A 231 -0.19 -1.02 -13.40
CA SER A 231 0.02 0.38 -12.99
C SER A 231 0.27 0.49 -11.47
N LEU A 232 -0.42 -0.30 -10.65
CA LEU A 232 -0.18 -0.37 -9.22
C LEU A 232 1.21 -0.96 -8.90
N GLU A 233 1.58 -2.07 -9.55
CA GLU A 233 2.91 -2.69 -9.38
C GLU A 233 4.04 -1.69 -9.67
N GLU A 234 3.95 -0.98 -10.79
CA GLU A 234 4.94 0.04 -11.15
C GLU A 234 4.93 1.23 -10.20
N SER A 235 3.75 1.71 -9.80
CA SER A 235 3.61 2.85 -8.91
C SER A 235 4.15 2.52 -7.53
N PHE A 236 3.88 1.32 -7.02
CA PHE A 236 4.41 0.82 -5.77
C PHE A 236 5.95 0.74 -5.82
N LYS A 237 6.54 0.18 -6.90
CA LYS A 237 8.00 0.20 -7.09
C LYS A 237 8.58 1.62 -7.13
N LYS A 238 7.93 2.55 -7.84
CA LYS A 238 8.39 3.94 -7.99
C LYS A 238 8.15 4.78 -6.74
N SER A 239 7.25 4.37 -5.84
CA SER A 239 7.03 5.02 -4.54
C SER A 239 8.29 5.00 -3.69
N GLY A 240 9.12 3.95 -3.83
CA GLY A 240 10.29 3.71 -3.00
C GLY A 240 9.96 3.08 -1.64
N LEU A 241 8.69 2.72 -1.42
CA LEU A 241 8.26 1.97 -0.24
C LEU A 241 8.80 0.54 -0.31
N SER A 242 9.40 0.11 0.79
CA SER A 242 9.84 -1.26 1.02
C SER A 242 9.80 -1.54 2.50
N PHE A 243 9.30 -2.71 2.87
CA PHE A 243 9.07 -3.09 4.26
C PHE A 243 9.94 -4.29 4.60
N GLY A 244 10.72 -4.13 5.66
CA GLY A 244 11.74 -5.07 6.10
C GLY A 244 11.31 -5.85 7.35
N ILE A 245 12.22 -6.70 7.82
CA ILE A 245 11.97 -7.57 8.98
C ILE A 245 11.54 -6.80 10.23
N LEU A 246 12.07 -5.59 10.46
CA LEU A 246 11.69 -4.78 11.62
C LEU A 246 10.21 -4.34 11.57
N ASP A 247 9.67 -4.06 10.38
CA ASP A 247 8.25 -3.71 10.21
C ASP A 247 7.36 -4.94 10.48
N PHE A 248 7.82 -6.14 10.11
CA PHE A 248 7.13 -7.39 10.46
C PHE A 248 7.14 -7.67 11.96
N LEU A 249 8.27 -7.47 12.64
CA LEU A 249 8.35 -7.58 14.11
C LEU A 249 7.37 -6.62 14.81
N GLU A 250 7.28 -5.38 14.33
CA GLU A 250 6.34 -4.39 14.87
C GLU A 250 4.89 -4.83 14.68
N SER A 251 4.57 -5.51 13.58
CA SER A 251 3.22 -6.06 13.33
C SER A 251 2.85 -7.20 14.28
N GLU A 252 3.84 -7.98 14.72
CA GLU A 252 3.69 -8.99 15.77
C GLU A 252 3.71 -8.38 17.19
N GLY A 253 3.78 -7.04 17.31
CA GLY A 253 3.83 -6.35 18.60
C GLY A 253 5.18 -6.46 19.32
N ILE A 254 6.25 -6.84 18.60
CA ILE A 254 7.56 -7.16 19.20
C ILE A 254 8.49 -5.96 19.07
N LYS A 255 8.89 -5.38 20.21
CA LYS A 255 9.98 -4.40 20.24
C LYS A 255 11.30 -5.09 20.57
N ILE A 256 12.38 -4.59 19.98
CA ILE A 256 13.73 -5.13 20.20
C ILE A 256 14.13 -5.07 21.67
N ASN A 257 13.70 -4.04 22.41
CA ASN A 257 13.98 -3.97 23.83
C ASN A 257 13.27 -5.08 24.62
N ASP A 258 12.09 -5.54 24.18
CA ASP A 258 11.38 -6.64 24.83
C ASP A 258 12.15 -7.96 24.66
N LEU A 259 12.74 -8.18 23.47
CA LEU A 259 13.65 -9.30 23.21
C LEU A 259 14.93 -9.22 24.05
N VAL A 260 15.47 -8.01 24.23
CA VAL A 260 16.65 -7.80 25.08
C VAL A 260 16.33 -8.13 26.54
N ASP A 261 15.20 -7.66 27.05
CA ASP A 261 14.79 -7.92 28.43
C ASP A 261 14.50 -9.42 28.66
N ALA A 262 13.87 -10.11 27.70
CA ALA A 262 13.71 -11.56 27.71
C ALA A 262 15.07 -12.28 27.73
N GLY A 263 16.03 -11.85 26.91
CA GLY A 263 17.39 -12.39 26.88
C GLY A 263 18.19 -12.16 28.17
N MET A 264 17.91 -11.10 28.92
CA MET A 264 18.58 -10.87 30.19
C MET A 264 18.02 -11.74 31.32
N ALA A 265 16.78 -12.23 31.20
CA ALA A 265 16.08 -12.93 32.28
C ALA A 265 16.77 -14.24 32.72
N LEU A 266 17.50 -14.89 31.81
CA LEU A 266 18.15 -16.19 32.06
C LEU A 266 19.68 -16.11 32.15
N VAL A 267 20.24 -14.91 32.24
CA VAL A 267 21.69 -14.70 32.42
C VAL A 267 22.11 -15.15 33.81
N GLU A 268 23.07 -16.07 33.86
CA GLU A 268 23.64 -16.60 35.09
C GLU A 268 25.17 -16.43 35.09
N GLY A 269 25.76 -16.27 36.28
CA GLY A 269 27.22 -16.22 36.45
C GLY A 269 27.90 -14.90 36.08
N VAL A 270 27.17 -13.93 35.51
CA VAL A 270 27.65 -12.56 35.25
C VAL A 270 26.58 -11.53 35.65
N PRO A 271 26.97 -10.33 36.10
CA PRO A 271 25.99 -9.28 36.41
C PRO A 271 25.31 -8.77 35.13
N VAL A 272 23.98 -8.65 35.17
CA VAL A 272 23.21 -7.97 34.12
C VAL A 272 23.49 -6.47 34.22
N THR A 273 24.17 -5.93 33.20
CA THR A 273 24.55 -4.51 33.11
C THR A 273 23.93 -3.87 31.88
N ASN A 274 23.85 -2.53 31.86
CA ASN A 274 23.42 -1.80 30.66
C ASN A 274 24.34 -2.07 29.47
N GLU A 275 25.64 -2.28 29.70
CA GLU A 275 26.58 -2.66 28.64
C GLU A 275 26.22 -4.02 28.02
N LEU A 276 25.85 -5.01 28.84
CA LEU A 276 25.43 -6.32 28.35
C LEU A 276 24.12 -6.24 27.56
N LYS A 277 23.16 -5.45 28.04
CA LYS A 277 21.90 -5.17 27.31
C LYS A 277 22.16 -4.57 25.93
N GLU A 278 23.02 -3.55 25.86
CA GLU A 278 23.38 -2.93 24.59
C GLU A 278 24.16 -3.89 23.67
N LYS A 279 25.04 -4.75 24.21
CA LYS A 279 25.71 -5.80 23.42
C LYS A 279 24.71 -6.77 22.81
N LEU A 280 23.74 -7.27 23.58
CA LEU A 280 22.69 -8.14 23.06
C LEU A 280 21.87 -7.41 21.99
N LYS A 281 21.45 -6.17 22.25
CA LYS A 281 20.68 -5.35 21.31
C LYS A 281 21.38 -5.19 19.96
N LEU A 282 22.66 -4.81 19.98
CA LEU A 282 23.47 -4.67 18.77
C LEU A 282 23.64 -6.01 18.05
N GLN A 283 23.81 -7.10 18.80
CA GLN A 283 23.91 -8.43 18.21
C GLN A 283 22.57 -8.90 17.60
N ILE A 284 21.42 -8.57 18.18
CA ILE A 284 20.11 -8.82 17.58
C ILE A 284 20.02 -8.08 16.25
N TYR A 285 20.37 -6.79 16.20
CA TYR A 285 20.35 -6.05 14.94
C TYR A 285 21.27 -6.67 13.89
N LYS A 286 22.52 -7.01 14.26
CA LYS A 286 23.46 -7.68 13.37
C LYS A 286 22.91 -9.02 12.85
N SER A 287 22.25 -9.80 13.69
CA SER A 287 21.60 -11.06 13.28
C SER A 287 20.40 -10.83 12.36
N LEU A 288 19.66 -9.73 12.53
CA LEU A 288 18.57 -9.34 11.63
C LEU A 288 19.05 -8.83 10.25
N GLU A 289 20.35 -8.67 10.03
CA GLU A 289 20.94 -8.42 8.70
C GLU A 289 21.26 -9.72 7.93
N ASP A 290 21.26 -10.88 8.59
CA ASP A 290 21.53 -12.17 7.94
C ASP A 290 20.28 -12.67 7.20
N ILE A 291 20.40 -12.81 5.88
CA ILE A 291 19.34 -13.30 5.00
C ILE A 291 18.73 -14.64 5.45
N ASN A 292 19.54 -15.54 6.03
CA ASN A 292 19.06 -16.84 6.49
C ASN A 292 18.23 -16.70 7.78
N VAL A 293 18.62 -15.79 8.67
CA VAL A 293 17.85 -15.49 9.88
C VAL A 293 16.53 -14.83 9.50
N ILE A 294 16.55 -13.83 8.60
CA ILE A 294 15.34 -13.18 8.09
C ILE A 294 14.39 -14.19 7.44
N ALA A 295 14.91 -15.08 6.60
CA ALA A 295 14.09 -16.08 5.91
C ALA A 295 13.39 -17.04 6.89
N LEU A 296 14.09 -17.49 7.93
CA LEU A 296 13.52 -18.37 8.96
C LEU A 296 12.47 -17.63 9.81
N LEU A 297 12.76 -16.38 10.20
CA LEU A 297 11.81 -15.55 10.94
C LEU A 297 10.52 -15.31 10.14
N LEU A 298 10.64 -14.89 8.88
CA LEU A 298 9.48 -14.66 8.02
C LEU A 298 8.68 -15.94 7.77
N ALA A 299 9.34 -17.10 7.62
CA ALA A 299 8.63 -18.36 7.43
C ALA A 299 7.69 -18.65 8.61
N ALA A 300 8.18 -18.50 9.85
CA ALA A 300 7.38 -18.75 11.04
C ALA A 300 6.32 -17.67 11.29
N ILE A 301 6.64 -16.38 11.09
CA ILE A 301 5.67 -15.27 11.22
C ILE A 301 4.46 -15.50 10.28
N ARG A 302 4.70 -15.92 9.03
CA ARG A 302 3.60 -16.21 8.09
C ARG A 302 2.77 -17.43 8.49
N VAL A 303 3.42 -18.48 8.99
CA VAL A 303 2.71 -19.68 9.45
C VAL A 303 1.87 -19.37 10.69
N GLU A 304 2.38 -18.53 11.61
CA GLU A 304 1.64 -18.06 12.77
C GLU A 304 0.34 -17.35 12.38
N TYR A 305 0.40 -16.48 11.37
CA TYR A 305 -0.79 -15.82 10.85
C TYR A 305 -1.85 -16.83 10.39
N ASP A 306 -1.46 -17.83 9.60
CA ASP A 306 -2.39 -18.86 9.11
C ASP A 306 -2.97 -19.72 10.23
N PHE A 307 -2.16 -20.02 11.25
CA PHE A 307 -2.56 -20.83 12.40
C PHE A 307 -3.49 -20.07 13.35
N SER A 308 -3.11 -18.85 13.75
CA SER A 308 -3.90 -18.00 14.66
C SER A 308 -5.26 -17.59 14.07
N ASN A 309 -5.36 -17.51 12.74
CA ASN A 309 -6.62 -17.19 12.05
C ASN A 309 -7.42 -18.45 11.61
N ASN A 310 -7.02 -19.66 12.03
CA ASN A 310 -7.69 -20.92 11.68
C ASN A 310 -7.84 -21.13 10.15
N LEU A 311 -6.86 -20.69 9.36
CA LEU A 311 -6.89 -20.82 7.89
C LEU A 311 -6.52 -22.23 7.42
N ILE A 312 -5.93 -23.04 8.29
CA ILE A 312 -5.50 -24.42 8.00
C ILE A 312 -6.39 -25.41 8.75
N ARG A 313 -7.31 -26.07 8.03
CA ARG A 313 -8.33 -26.98 8.59
C ARG A 313 -7.74 -28.10 9.47
N GLU A 314 -6.58 -28.62 9.11
CA GLU A 314 -5.94 -29.76 9.80
C GLU A 314 -5.14 -29.37 11.04
N VAL A 315 -4.94 -28.07 11.30
CA VAL A 315 -4.10 -27.57 12.39
C VAL A 315 -4.97 -26.85 13.42
N ASN A 316 -4.83 -27.23 14.69
CA ASN A 316 -5.36 -26.50 15.83
C ASN A 316 -4.20 -26.23 16.80
N VAL A 317 -3.92 -24.95 17.05
CA VAL A 317 -2.86 -24.49 17.95
C VAL A 317 -3.39 -23.67 19.14
N GLU A 318 -4.70 -23.66 19.37
CA GLU A 318 -5.33 -22.86 20.45
C GLU A 318 -4.75 -23.20 21.85
N ASP A 319 -4.30 -24.44 22.04
CA ASP A 319 -3.74 -24.95 23.29
C ASP A 319 -2.19 -25.04 23.28
N ASP A 320 -1.50 -24.45 22.31
CA ASP A 320 -0.03 -24.61 22.10
C ASP A 320 0.38 -26.10 22.19
N PRO A 321 -0.05 -26.92 21.22
CA PRO A 321 0.02 -28.36 21.35
C PRO A 321 1.47 -28.84 21.37
N ALA A 322 1.83 -29.62 22.40
CA ALA A 322 3.14 -30.26 22.54
C ALA A 322 3.56 -31.22 21.38
N TYR A 323 2.73 -31.37 20.34
CA TYR A 323 3.05 -32.11 19.11
C TYR A 323 3.46 -31.22 17.94
N LEU A 324 3.37 -29.89 18.07
CA LEU A 324 4.03 -28.96 17.18
C LEU A 324 5.50 -28.93 17.60
N TYR A 325 6.36 -29.47 16.74
CA TYR A 325 7.82 -29.49 16.97
C TYR A 325 8.57 -28.64 15.94
N THR A 326 7.83 -28.06 14.98
CA THR A 326 8.44 -27.38 13.83
C THR A 326 8.87 -25.95 14.20
N ASP A 327 8.10 -25.32 15.08
CA ASP A 327 8.48 -24.17 15.90
C ASP A 327 9.86 -24.34 16.56
N GLU A 328 10.06 -25.40 17.35
CA GLU A 328 11.33 -25.67 18.03
C GLU A 328 12.47 -25.89 17.02
N VAL A 329 12.18 -26.60 15.92
CA VAL A 329 13.15 -26.87 14.85
C VAL A 329 13.59 -25.56 14.16
N LEU A 330 12.67 -24.63 13.91
CA LEU A 330 12.98 -23.33 13.32
C LEU A 330 13.74 -22.43 14.30
N GLY A 331 13.32 -22.38 15.57
CA GLY A 331 14.04 -21.67 16.64
C GLY A 331 15.48 -22.17 16.80
N LEU A 332 15.65 -23.48 16.81
CA LEU A 332 16.97 -24.11 16.86
C LEU A 332 17.81 -23.82 15.60
N ALA A 333 17.19 -23.76 14.42
CA ALA A 333 17.87 -23.41 13.18
C ALA A 333 18.39 -21.97 13.23
N ILE A 334 17.60 -21.02 13.72
CA ILE A 334 18.01 -19.62 13.91
C ILE A 334 19.17 -19.53 14.90
N ALA A 335 19.05 -20.17 16.06
CA ALA A 335 20.09 -20.17 17.08
C ALA A 335 21.42 -20.72 16.54
N ASN A 336 21.35 -21.83 15.79
CA ASN A 336 22.52 -22.45 15.14
C ASN A 336 23.09 -21.57 14.02
N GLN A 337 22.26 -20.89 13.24
CA GLN A 337 22.72 -19.97 12.19
C GLN A 337 23.56 -18.83 12.79
N ILE A 338 23.17 -18.32 13.96
CA ILE A 338 23.85 -17.19 14.60
C ILE A 338 25.14 -17.62 15.32
N ALA A 339 25.12 -18.70 16.10
CA ALA A 339 26.23 -19.06 17.00
C ALA A 339 26.61 -20.56 17.00
N GLY A 340 26.13 -21.31 16.00
CA GLY A 340 26.44 -22.73 15.83
C GLY A 340 25.85 -23.62 16.93
N THR A 341 26.39 -24.84 17.05
CA THR A 341 25.86 -25.88 17.96
C THR A 341 25.87 -25.53 19.44
N LYS A 342 26.64 -24.51 19.85
CA LYS A 342 26.70 -24.03 21.24
C LYS A 342 25.38 -23.38 21.66
N ALA A 343 24.68 -22.72 20.72
CA ALA A 343 23.44 -22.01 20.99
C ALA A 343 22.28 -22.93 21.34
N ARG A 344 22.37 -24.24 21.04
CA ARG A 344 21.32 -25.23 21.28
C ARG A 344 20.95 -25.35 22.76
N PHE A 345 21.94 -25.36 23.64
CA PHE A 345 21.71 -25.44 25.08
C PHE A 345 21.04 -24.17 25.61
N ASN A 346 21.40 -23.03 25.03
CA ASN A 346 20.80 -21.76 25.41
C ASN A 346 19.37 -21.66 24.90
N PHE A 347 19.11 -22.10 23.66
CA PHE A 347 17.77 -22.16 23.07
C PHE A 347 16.82 -22.95 23.94
N LYS A 348 17.21 -24.17 24.34
CA LYS A 348 16.33 -25.00 25.16
C LYS A 348 15.93 -24.32 26.49
N ARG A 349 16.82 -23.50 27.07
CA ARG A 349 16.48 -22.72 28.27
C ARG A 349 15.45 -21.62 28.01
N TYR A 350 15.51 -20.94 26.86
CA TYR A 350 14.55 -19.90 26.50
C TYR A 350 13.20 -20.48 26.07
N ASP A 351 13.22 -21.56 25.29
CA ASP A 351 12.05 -22.34 24.91
C ASP A 351 11.31 -22.88 26.15
N ASP A 352 12.01 -23.54 27.08
CA ASP A 352 11.37 -24.07 28.29
C ASP A 352 10.82 -22.99 29.24
N ALA A 353 11.47 -21.82 29.31
CA ALA A 353 11.13 -20.78 30.29
C ALA A 353 10.22 -19.66 29.75
N LYS A 354 10.18 -19.47 28.42
CA LYS A 354 9.48 -18.40 27.68
C LYS A 354 9.48 -17.03 28.40
N PRO A 355 10.64 -16.45 28.79
CA PRO A 355 10.68 -15.22 29.59
C PRO A 355 10.14 -13.99 28.84
N GLY A 356 9.50 -13.08 29.59
CA GLY A 356 9.08 -11.78 29.08
C GLY A 356 8.10 -11.91 27.91
N ILE A 357 8.38 -11.21 26.81
CA ILE A 357 7.52 -11.18 25.61
C ILE A 357 7.27 -12.58 25.04
N LEU A 358 8.21 -13.53 25.20
CA LEU A 358 8.06 -14.89 24.67
C LEU A 358 6.82 -15.61 25.23
N SER A 359 6.46 -15.37 26.50
CA SER A 359 5.26 -15.97 27.11
C SER A 359 3.92 -15.49 26.53
N SER A 360 3.93 -14.43 25.72
CA SER A 360 2.73 -13.83 25.12
C SER A 360 2.64 -14.00 23.61
N LEU A 361 3.67 -14.59 22.99
CA LEU A 361 3.69 -14.83 21.54
C LEU A 361 3.00 -16.15 21.21
N GLY A 362 2.53 -16.27 19.98
CA GLY A 362 1.99 -17.52 19.45
C GLY A 362 3.09 -18.57 19.27
N PRO A 363 2.70 -19.85 19.11
CA PRO A 363 3.59 -21.00 19.25
C PRO A 363 4.66 -21.12 18.16
N MET A 364 4.46 -20.53 16.96
CA MET A 364 5.55 -20.47 15.98
C MET A 364 6.53 -19.33 16.31
N VAL A 365 6.00 -18.24 16.86
CA VAL A 365 6.71 -16.97 16.98
C VAL A 365 7.54 -16.90 18.28
N ASP A 366 7.06 -17.46 19.38
CA ASP A 366 7.82 -17.53 20.64
C ASP A 366 9.16 -18.29 20.47
N ASP A 367 9.17 -19.43 19.77
CA ASP A 367 10.34 -20.27 19.60
C ASP A 367 11.36 -19.68 18.63
N ILE A 368 10.94 -19.07 17.52
CA ILE A 368 11.89 -18.40 16.62
C ILE A 368 12.58 -17.22 17.29
N PHE A 369 11.87 -16.47 18.15
CA PHE A 369 12.45 -15.35 18.90
C PHE A 369 13.26 -15.84 20.09
N GLY A 370 12.86 -16.94 20.73
CA GLY A 370 13.70 -17.69 21.67
C GLY A 370 15.01 -18.13 21.03
N GLY A 371 14.95 -18.62 19.79
CA GLY A 371 16.09 -18.98 18.94
C GLY A 371 17.00 -17.81 18.62
N LEU A 372 16.42 -16.67 18.21
CA LEU A 372 17.14 -15.42 17.96
C LEU A 372 17.88 -14.95 19.21
N ILE A 373 17.18 -14.85 20.35
CA ILE A 373 17.74 -14.45 21.63
C ILE A 373 18.87 -15.40 22.04
N ALA A 374 18.62 -16.71 21.99
CA ALA A 374 19.58 -17.73 22.36
C ALA A 374 20.87 -17.67 21.54
N GLY A 375 20.73 -17.54 20.21
CA GLY A 375 21.81 -17.39 19.26
C GLY A 375 22.64 -16.13 19.52
N CYS A 376 21.97 -14.98 19.62
CA CYS A 376 22.63 -13.70 19.91
C CYS A 376 23.35 -13.74 21.27
N MET A 377 22.72 -14.31 22.30
CA MET A 377 23.33 -14.41 23.61
C MET A 377 24.54 -15.33 23.64
N SER A 378 24.49 -16.47 22.94
CA SER A 378 25.66 -17.33 22.80
C SER A 378 26.78 -16.64 22.02
N LYS A 379 26.44 -15.79 21.04
CA LYS A 379 27.41 -15.06 20.24
C LYS A 379 28.17 -14.01 21.06
N ILE A 380 27.46 -13.19 21.85
CA ILE A 380 28.14 -12.11 22.59
C ILE A 380 29.06 -12.63 23.70
N PHE A 381 28.85 -13.85 24.19
CA PHE A 381 29.78 -14.49 25.13
C PHE A 381 30.94 -15.24 24.45
N GLU A 382 30.85 -15.51 23.15
CA GLU A 382 31.93 -16.10 22.35
C GLU A 382 32.98 -15.06 21.93
N GLU A 383 32.55 -13.84 21.58
CA GLU A 383 33.41 -12.78 21.05
C GLU A 383 34.23 -12.01 22.12
N ASN A 384 34.48 -12.61 23.29
CA ASN A 384 35.26 -12.00 24.38
C ASN A 384 36.78 -12.04 24.15
#